data_AF-A0A094QH96-F1
#
_entry.id   AF-A0A094QH96-F1
#
_cell.length_a   1.000
_cell.length_b   1.000
_cell.length_c   1.000
_cell.angle_alpha   90.00
_cell.angle_beta   90.00
_cell.angle_gamma   90.00
#
_symmetry.space_group_name_H-M   'P 1'
#
loop_
_entity.id
_entity.type
_entity.pdbx_description
1 polymer ?
#
loop_
_entity_poly.entity_id
_entity_poly.type
_entity_poly.pdbx_seq_one_letter_code
_entity_poly.pdbx_strand_id
1 'polypeptide(L)'
;MAELLIQISGVIGTNKSDAAEVVKLLISDLKDAKTVGDITELLTGDHKVVDQPYWVRINAAEVAAGESRGKPRVKAVSIPDLLRLGQP
;
A
#
# COMPACT_ATOMS: atom_id res chain seq x y z
N MET A 1 24.36 16.10 -22.17
CA MET A 1 22.96 15.97 -21.72
C MET A 1 22.73 14.51 -21.41
N ALA A 2 23.00 14.10 -20.17
CA ALA A 2 22.76 12.72 -19.74
C ALA A 2 21.27 12.61 -19.38
N GLU A 3 20.49 11.94 -20.23
CA GLU A 3 19.19 11.43 -19.84
C GLU A 3 19.41 10.33 -18.81
N LEU A 4 19.08 10.63 -17.57
CA LEU A 4 18.96 9.67 -16.50
C LEU A 4 17.72 8.82 -16.80
N LEU A 5 17.89 7.77 -17.60
CA LEU A 5 16.92 6.69 -17.69
C LEU A 5 16.79 6.08 -16.29
N ILE A 6 15.63 6.26 -15.66
CA ILE A 6 15.24 5.45 -14.51
C ILE A 6 15.19 4.01 -15.04
N GLN A 7 16.19 3.21 -14.68
CA GLN A 7 16.33 1.84 -15.13
C GLN A 7 15.36 0.94 -14.35
N ILE A 8 14.11 0.86 -14.80
CA ILE A 8 13.12 -0.08 -14.28
C ILE A 8 13.38 -1.45 -14.92
N SER A 9 14.35 -2.21 -14.40
CA SER A 9 14.82 -3.47 -15.00
C SER A 9 14.38 -4.74 -14.24
N GLY A 10 13.64 -4.61 -13.14
CA GLY A 10 13.22 -5.72 -12.28
C GLY A 10 11.82 -6.27 -12.59
N VAL A 11 11.65 -7.59 -12.48
CA VAL A 11 10.32 -8.24 -12.39
C VAL A 11 9.89 -8.28 -10.91
N ILE A 12 8.60 -8.53 -10.61
CA ILE A 12 8.10 -8.51 -9.20
C ILE A 12 8.97 -9.33 -8.24
N GLY A 13 9.51 -10.48 -8.70
CA GLY A 13 10.38 -11.33 -7.90
C GLY A 13 11.73 -10.71 -7.49
N THR A 14 12.30 -9.80 -8.29
CA THR A 14 13.58 -9.15 -7.96
C THR A 14 13.46 -8.25 -6.75
N ASN A 15 12.28 -7.63 -6.55
CA ASN A 15 12.01 -6.79 -5.38
C ASN A 15 12.02 -7.61 -4.08
N LYS A 16 11.67 -8.90 -4.12
CA LYS A 16 11.68 -9.76 -2.92
C LYS A 16 13.10 -10.01 -2.42
N SER A 17 14.01 -10.41 -3.30
CA SER A 17 15.41 -10.67 -2.92
C SER A 17 16.14 -9.38 -2.57
N ASP A 18 15.91 -8.31 -3.32
CA ASP A 18 16.53 -7.01 -3.07
C ASP A 18 16.11 -6.43 -1.71
N ALA A 19 14.80 -6.38 -1.43
CA ALA A 19 14.30 -5.94 -0.14
C ALA A 19 14.80 -6.81 1.02
N ALA A 20 14.99 -8.12 0.81
CA ALA A 20 15.54 -9.00 1.84
C ALA A 20 16.99 -8.64 2.19
N GLU A 21 17.85 -8.33 1.21
CA GLU A 21 19.22 -7.87 1.48
C GLU A 21 19.22 -6.51 2.19
N VAL A 22 18.34 -5.57 1.81
CA VAL A 22 18.18 -4.30 2.52
C VAL A 22 17.77 -4.51 3.97
N VAL A 23 16.82 -5.41 4.24
CA VAL A 23 16.38 -5.72 5.60
C VAL A 23 17.50 -6.36 6.42
N LYS A 24 18.35 -7.21 5.83
CA LYS A 24 19.53 -7.75 6.52
C LYS A 24 20.48 -6.65 6.97
N LEU A 25 20.78 -5.69 6.09
CA LEU A 25 21.62 -4.54 6.42
C LEU A 25 20.98 -3.68 7.51
N LEU A 26 19.68 -3.40 7.40
CA LEU A 26 18.94 -2.65 8.40
C LEU A 26 19.03 -3.31 9.78
N ILE A 27 18.74 -4.62 9.85
CA ILE A 27 18.82 -5.40 11.10
C ILE A 27 20.24 -5.37 11.67
N SER A 28 21.28 -5.46 10.83
CA SER A 28 22.67 -5.43 11.29
C SER A 28 23.09 -4.09 11.91
N ASP A 29 22.39 -3.00 11.59
CA ASP A 29 22.65 -1.65 12.11
C ASP A 29 21.57 -1.18 13.12
N LEU A 30 20.64 -2.07 13.50
CA LEU A 30 19.67 -1.74 14.56
C LEU A 30 20.38 -1.50 15.89
N LYS A 31 19.95 -0.46 16.58
CA LYS A 31 20.42 -0.06 17.91
C LYS A 31 19.25 -0.19 18.90
N ASP A 32 19.42 0.38 20.09
CA ASP A 32 18.35 0.45 21.07
C ASP A 32 17.10 1.14 20.50
N ALA A 33 15.94 0.61 20.86
CA ALA A 33 14.66 1.14 20.42
C ALA A 33 14.48 2.58 20.94
N LYS A 34 13.97 3.45 20.07
CA LYS A 34 13.56 4.80 20.48
C LYS A 34 12.31 4.70 21.34
N THR A 35 12.27 5.46 22.43
CA THR A 35 11.12 5.51 23.36
C THR A 35 10.14 6.65 23.04
N VAL A 36 10.21 7.21 21.83
CA VAL A 36 9.32 8.28 21.37
C VAL A 36 7.98 7.67 20.92
N GLY A 37 6.88 8.36 21.24
CA GLY A 37 5.48 7.90 21.24
C GLY A 37 4.91 7.31 19.94
N ASP A 38 3.60 7.10 19.93
CA ASP A 38 2.91 6.35 18.87
C ASP A 38 2.87 7.17 17.57
N ILE A 39 3.36 6.58 16.47
CA ILE A 39 3.35 7.21 15.13
C ILE A 39 1.92 7.56 14.68
N THR A 40 0.90 6.86 15.18
CA THR A 40 -0.50 7.15 14.87
C THR A 40 -0.93 8.54 15.35
N GLU A 41 -0.28 9.10 16.38
CA GLU A 41 -0.50 10.47 16.84
C GLU A 41 -0.09 11.52 15.78
N LEU A 42 0.81 11.16 14.87
CA LEU A 42 1.21 12.03 13.75
C LEU A 42 0.24 11.96 12.56
N LEU A 43 -0.64 10.95 12.51
CA LEU A 43 -1.66 10.80 11.48
C LEU A 43 -2.89 11.64 11.87
N THR A 44 -2.72 12.97 11.88
CA THR A 44 -3.73 13.93 12.34
C THR A 44 -5.00 13.96 11.46
N GLY A 45 -6.08 14.50 12.02
CA GLY A 45 -7.47 14.35 11.55
C GLY A 45 -7.82 14.90 10.16
N ASP A 46 -6.93 15.66 9.52
CA ASP A 46 -7.14 16.14 8.16
C ASP A 46 -6.93 15.03 7.11
N HIS A 47 -6.28 13.92 7.49
CA HIS A 47 -6.05 12.79 6.61
C HIS A 47 -7.19 11.75 6.67
N LYS A 48 -7.54 11.21 5.49
CA LYS A 48 -8.36 10.00 5.40
C LYS A 48 -7.45 8.78 5.35
N VAL A 49 -7.35 8.07 6.47
CA VAL A 49 -6.53 6.85 6.57
C VAL A 49 -7.34 5.65 6.10
N VAL A 50 -6.82 4.95 5.08
CA VAL A 50 -7.35 3.66 4.62
C VAL A 50 -6.54 2.57 5.29
N ASP A 51 -7.08 2.03 6.38
CA ASP A 51 -6.50 0.89 7.07
C ASP A 51 -6.83 -0.43 6.38
N GLN A 52 -6.31 -1.53 6.94
CA GLN A 52 -6.52 -2.86 6.38
C GLN A 52 -8.00 -3.26 6.30
N PRO A 53 -8.83 -3.13 7.35
CA PRO A 53 -10.28 -3.38 7.25
C PRO A 53 -10.98 -2.53 6.20
N TYR A 54 -10.62 -1.25 6.07
CA TYR A 54 -11.18 -0.33 5.08
C TYR A 54 -10.87 -0.79 3.65
N TRP A 55 -9.62 -1.17 3.38
CA TRP A 55 -9.22 -1.74 2.10
C TRP A 55 -9.95 -3.06 1.78
N VAL A 56 -10.14 -3.93 2.78
CA VAL A 56 -10.90 -5.18 2.59
C VAL A 56 -12.34 -4.92 2.13
N ARG A 57 -13.00 -3.87 2.66
CA ARG A 57 -14.35 -3.47 2.21
C ARG A 57 -14.36 -2.98 0.76
N ILE A 58 -13.41 -2.13 0.38
CA ILE A 58 -13.23 -1.70 -1.03
C ILE A 58 -13.07 -2.93 -1.93
N ASN A 59 -12.16 -3.83 -1.56
CA ASN A 59 -11.88 -5.04 -2.31
C ASN A 59 -13.14 -5.92 -2.48
N ALA A 60 -13.93 -6.13 -1.43
CA ALA A 60 -15.16 -6.91 -1.48
C ALA A 60 -16.19 -6.28 -2.43
N ALA A 61 -16.37 -4.96 -2.37
CA ALA A 61 -17.29 -4.26 -3.25
C ALA A 61 -16.87 -4.34 -4.73
N GLU A 62 -15.57 -4.20 -5.03
CA GLU A 62 -15.05 -4.33 -6.38
C GLU A 62 -15.24 -5.74 -6.95
N VAL A 63 -15.01 -6.78 -6.13
CA VAL A 63 -15.19 -8.19 -6.52
C VAL A 63 -16.66 -8.49 -6.80
N ALA A 64 -17.57 -8.12 -5.88
CA ALA A 64 -19.01 -8.32 -6.07
C ALA A 64 -19.55 -7.63 -7.34
N ALA A 65 -19.06 -6.42 -7.64
CA ALA A 65 -19.40 -5.72 -8.87
C ALA A 65 -18.90 -6.46 -10.14
N GLY A 66 -17.77 -7.17 -10.04
CA GLY A 66 -17.22 -8.01 -11.11
C GLY A 66 -18.01 -9.29 -11.35
N GLU A 67 -18.45 -9.98 -10.30
CA GLU A 67 -19.17 -11.25 -10.39
C GLU A 67 -20.42 -11.14 -11.28
N SER A 68 -21.19 -10.06 -11.12
CA SER A 68 -22.38 -9.79 -11.95
C SER A 68 -22.09 -9.65 -13.46
N ARG A 69 -20.82 -9.45 -13.83
CA ARG A 69 -20.35 -9.22 -15.21
C ARG A 69 -19.42 -10.33 -15.70
N GLY A 70 -19.21 -11.40 -14.92
CA GLY A 70 -18.22 -12.42 -15.23
C GLY A 70 -16.78 -11.89 -15.26
N LYS A 71 -16.47 -10.85 -14.47
CA LYS A 71 -15.13 -10.26 -14.34
C LYS A 71 -14.58 -10.50 -12.93
N PRO A 72 -13.25 -10.60 -12.75
CA PRO A 72 -12.67 -10.77 -11.40
C PRO A 72 -12.99 -9.62 -10.44
N ARG A 73 -13.19 -8.41 -10.98
CA ARG A 73 -13.66 -7.21 -10.28
C ARG A 73 -14.02 -6.09 -11.25
N VAL A 74 -14.75 -5.10 -10.75
CA VAL A 74 -14.88 -3.76 -11.37
C VAL A 74 -14.29 -2.74 -10.40
N LYS A 75 -13.24 -2.05 -10.83
CA LYS A 75 -12.52 -1.10 -9.97
C LYS A 75 -13.21 0.25 -9.87
N ALA A 76 -13.19 0.85 -8.69
CA ALA A 76 -13.45 2.27 -8.55
C ALA A 76 -12.27 3.06 -9.13
N VAL A 77 -12.57 4.12 -9.88
CA VAL A 77 -11.55 4.91 -10.62
C VAL A 77 -11.38 6.32 -10.08
N SER A 78 -12.04 6.64 -8.96
CA SER A 78 -11.96 7.94 -8.29
C SER A 78 -11.70 7.74 -6.80
N ILE A 79 -10.95 8.68 -6.20
CA ILE A 79 -10.72 8.70 -4.75
C ILE A 79 -12.06 8.82 -3.99
N PRO A 80 -13.01 9.69 -4.37
CA PRO A 80 -14.32 9.75 -3.71
C PRO A 80 -15.06 8.41 -3.73
N ASP A 81 -15.02 7.66 -4.83
CA ASP A 81 -15.64 6.34 -4.89
C ASP A 81 -14.94 5.32 -4.00
N LEU A 82 -13.60 5.29 -4.00
CA LEU A 82 -12.84 4.41 -3.10
C LEU A 82 -13.16 4.69 -1.63
N LEU A 83 -13.21 5.97 -1.26
CA LEU A 83 -13.61 6.41 0.08
C LEU A 83 -15.09 6.17 0.39
N ARG A 84 -15.95 6.03 -0.61
CA ARG A 84 -17.35 5.64 -0.41
C ARG A 84 -17.48 4.13 -0.19
N LEU A 85 -16.75 3.32 -0.95
CA LEU A 85 -16.81 1.86 -0.89
C LEU A 85 -16.24 1.28 0.42
N GLY A 86 -15.27 1.94 1.03
CA GLY A 86 -14.65 1.46 2.26
C GLY A 86 -15.28 1.98 3.55
N GLN A 87 -16.36 2.76 3.51
CA GLN A 87 -17.13 3.09 4.71
C GLN A 87 -17.74 1.82 5.34
N PRO A 88 -17.96 1.79 6.66
CA PRO A 88 -18.74 0.74 7.32
C PRO A 88 -20.19 0.66 6.81
#